data_AF-Q1DGF8-F1
#
_entry.id   AF-Q1DGF8-F1
#
_cell.length_a   1.000
_cell.length_b   1.000
_cell.length_c   1.000
_cell.angle_alpha   90.00
_cell.angle_beta   90.00
_cell.angle_gamma   90.00
#
_symmetry.space_group_name_H-M   'P 1'
#
loop_
_entity.id
_entity.type
_entity.pdbx_description
1 polymer ?
#
loop_
_entity_poly.entity_id
_entity_poly.type
_entity_poly.pdbx_seq_one_letter_code
_entity_poly.pdbx_strand_id
1 'polypeptide(L)'
;DVIRLETQYWTLVEIPKQEKLETVPAFVLRACSIMEKSQKSGEGVKTSAKLAEEAAEKRERMERLEMMTTAQIEQENTQMINDLYRLLKKYTGLRNLIRELKSEYGNSKIYPIFPRYTMLKDMIKDIMHDPDYMEVCHEVIA
;
A
#
# COMPACT_ATOMS: atom_id res chain seq x y z
N ASP A 1 9.41 -4.13 -17.45
CA ASP A 1 8.81 -3.60 -16.20
C ASP A 1 7.38 -3.07 -16.32
N VAL A 2 7.03 -2.25 -17.32
CA VAL A 2 5.64 -1.72 -17.48
C VAL A 2 4.55 -2.81 -17.63
N ILE A 3 4.85 -3.89 -18.37
CA ILE A 3 3.95 -5.04 -18.56
C ILE A 3 3.59 -5.72 -17.22
N ARG A 4 4.47 -5.64 -16.21
CA ARG A 4 4.26 -6.28 -14.91
C ARG A 4 3.18 -5.59 -14.08
N LEU A 5 3.08 -4.25 -14.13
CA LEU A 5 2.04 -3.51 -13.40
C LEU A 5 0.64 -3.75 -13.96
N GLU A 6 0.47 -3.81 -15.29
CA GLU A 6 -0.83 -4.14 -15.89
C GLU A 6 -1.27 -5.57 -15.55
N THR A 7 -0.32 -6.51 -15.51
CA THR A 7 -0.58 -7.94 -15.24
C THR A 7 -0.81 -8.22 -13.76
N GLN A 8 -0.23 -7.41 -12.86
CA GLN A 8 -0.31 -7.56 -11.39
C GLN A 8 -1.28 -6.57 -10.73
N TYR A 9 -2.06 -5.78 -11.48
CA TYR A 9 -3.06 -4.90 -10.87
C TYR A 9 -4.02 -5.65 -9.91
N TRP A 10 -4.30 -6.92 -10.20
CA TRP A 10 -5.09 -7.83 -9.37
C TRP A 10 -4.42 -8.22 -8.04
N THR A 11 -3.11 -8.01 -7.88
CA THR A 11 -2.40 -8.22 -6.61
C THR A 11 -2.49 -7.01 -5.68
N LEU A 12 -3.04 -5.87 -6.14
CA LEU A 12 -3.26 -4.70 -5.30
C LEU A 12 -4.50 -4.90 -4.43
N VAL A 13 -4.28 -5.08 -3.13
CA VAL A 13 -5.32 -5.24 -2.13
C VAL A 13 -6.20 -4.00 -2.08
N GLU A 14 -7.50 -4.17 -2.28
CA GLU A 14 -8.44 -3.08 -2.06
C GLU A 14 -8.69 -2.89 -0.56
N ILE A 15 -8.36 -1.71 -0.05
CA ILE A 15 -8.60 -1.33 1.33
C ILE A 15 -9.79 -0.35 1.32
N PRO A 16 -10.95 -0.73 1.91
CA PRO A 16 -12.10 0.16 1.96
C PRO A 16 -11.78 1.41 2.76
N LYS A 17 -12.31 2.57 2.35
CA LYS A 17 -12.09 3.85 3.04
C LYS A 17 -12.45 3.77 4.52
N GLN A 18 -11.80 4.60 5.33
CA GLN A 18 -12.16 4.80 6.73
C GLN A 18 -13.60 5.32 6.83
N GLU A 19 -14.40 4.72 7.69
CA GLU A 19 -15.77 5.17 7.92
C GLU A 19 -15.77 6.44 8.81
N LYS A 20 -16.77 7.30 8.65
CA LYS A 20 -16.81 8.61 9.36
C LYS A 20 -16.77 8.48 10.89
N LEU A 21 -17.31 7.39 11.43
CA LEU A 21 -17.36 7.11 12.87
C LEU A 21 -16.23 6.18 13.34
N GLU A 22 -15.40 5.68 12.43
CA GLU A 22 -14.33 4.73 12.73
C GLU A 22 -13.09 5.48 13.21
N THR A 23 -12.54 5.05 14.34
CA THR A 23 -11.29 5.60 14.85
C THR A 23 -10.09 5.17 13.99
N VAL A 24 -9.03 5.98 13.96
CA VAL A 24 -7.82 5.64 13.19
C VAL A 24 -7.24 4.27 13.57
N PRO A 25 -7.09 3.89 14.86
CA PRO A 25 -6.64 2.55 15.24
C PRO A 25 -7.53 1.43 14.70
N ALA A 26 -8.86 1.58 14.78
CA ALA A 26 -9.81 0.58 14.29
C ALA A 26 -9.68 0.38 12.77
N PHE A 27 -9.57 1.48 12.03
CA PHE A 27 -9.34 1.46 10.60
C PHE A 27 -8.04 0.76 10.21
N VAL A 28 -6.93 1.08 10.89
CA VAL A 28 -5.61 0.47 10.63
C VAL A 28 -5.66 -1.04 10.88
N LEU A 29 -6.23 -1.47 12.01
CA LEU A 29 -6.35 -2.90 12.32
C LEU A 29 -7.23 -3.65 11.31
N ARG A 30 -8.32 -3.02 10.84
CA ARG A 30 -9.16 -3.58 9.77
C ARG A 30 -8.38 -3.73 8.47
N ALA A 31 -7.61 -2.72 8.08
CA ALA A 31 -6.74 -2.78 6.91
C ALA A 31 -5.69 -3.90 7.01
N CYS A 32 -5.01 -4.03 8.16
CA CYS A 32 -4.07 -5.12 8.43
C CYS A 32 -4.75 -6.50 8.28
N SER A 33 -5.95 -6.68 8.84
CA SER A 33 -6.70 -7.94 8.72
C SER A 33 -7.02 -8.30 7.26
N ILE A 34 -7.37 -7.31 6.45
CA ILE A 34 -7.62 -7.51 5.01
C ILE A 34 -6.31 -7.93 4.30
N MET A 35 -5.20 -7.25 4.59
CA MET A 35 -3.89 -7.57 4.02
C MET A 35 -3.44 -8.98 4.40
N GLU A 36 -3.56 -9.37 5.66
CA GLU A 36 -3.20 -10.72 6.11
C GLU A 36 -4.02 -11.81 5.41
N LYS A 37 -5.33 -11.60 5.23
CA LYS A 37 -6.20 -12.55 4.50
C LYS A 37 -5.76 -12.68 3.05
N SER A 38 -5.38 -11.57 2.41
CA SER A 38 -4.90 -11.57 1.03
C SER A 38 -3.57 -12.31 0.87
N GLN A 39 -2.66 -12.21 1.83
CA GLN A 39 -1.37 -12.93 1.81
C GLN A 39 -1.54 -14.42 2.08
N LYS A 40 -2.35 -14.80 3.07
CA LYS A 40 -2.59 -16.22 3.42
C LYS A 40 -3.22 -17.01 2.28
N SER A 41 -4.02 -16.36 1.43
CA SER A 41 -4.62 -17.00 0.25
C SER A 41 -3.59 -17.34 -0.85
N GLY A 42 -2.36 -16.80 -0.78
CA GLY A 42 -1.29 -17.01 -1.76
C GLY A 42 -0.04 -17.71 -1.19
N GLU A 43 0.04 -17.97 0.11
CA GLU A 43 1.16 -18.71 0.69
C GLU A 43 1.04 -20.22 0.39
N GLY A 44 1.96 -20.74 -0.43
CA GLY A 44 2.17 -22.18 -0.57
C GLY A 44 2.68 -22.82 0.73
N VAL A 45 2.90 -24.14 0.72
CA VAL A 45 3.43 -24.89 1.88
C VAL A 45 4.73 -24.25 2.36
N LYS A 46 4.74 -23.75 3.60
CA LYS A 46 5.93 -23.17 4.22
C LYS A 46 7.00 -24.25 4.39
N THR A 47 8.23 -23.94 3.99
CA THR A 47 9.37 -24.84 4.18
C THR A 47 9.75 -24.91 5.66
N SER A 48 10.36 -26.02 6.08
CA SER A 48 10.87 -26.16 7.46
C SER A 48 11.84 -25.04 7.86
N ALA A 49 12.61 -24.50 6.91
CA ALA A 49 13.51 -23.38 7.14
C ALA A 49 12.74 -22.09 7.46
N LYS A 50 11.70 -21.77 6.68
CA LYS A 50 10.86 -20.57 6.89
C LYS A 50 10.12 -20.61 8.23
N LEU A 51 9.68 -21.80 8.66
CA LEU A 51 9.05 -21.98 9.97
C LEU A 51 10.04 -21.78 11.14
N ALA A 52 11.28 -22.23 10.98
CA ALA A 52 12.32 -22.04 11.99
C ALA A 52 12.72 -20.56 12.12
N GLU A 53 12.81 -19.85 10.99
CA GLU A 53 13.07 -18.41 10.93
C GLU A 53 11.94 -17.61 11.61
N GLU A 54 10.68 -17.85 11.25
CA GLU A 54 9.51 -17.21 11.90
C GLU A 54 9.49 -17.45 13.42
N ALA A 55 9.91 -18.64 13.88
CA ALA A 55 9.99 -18.97 15.29
C ALA A 55 11.13 -18.24 16.02
N ALA A 56 12.27 -18.03 15.36
CA ALA A 56 13.39 -17.27 15.88
C ALA A 56 13.02 -15.77 16.01
N GLU A 57 12.45 -15.18 14.96
CA GLU A 57 11.96 -13.80 14.97
C GLU A 57 10.93 -13.56 16.08
N LYS A 58 10.00 -14.51 16.25
CA LYS A 58 9.00 -14.44 17.32
C LYS A 58 9.64 -14.45 18.71
N ARG A 59 10.71 -15.23 18.90
CA ARG A 59 11.44 -15.31 20.17
C ARG A 59 12.17 -14.00 20.46
N GLU A 60 12.95 -13.50 19.50
CA GLU A 60 13.66 -12.22 19.62
C GLU A 60 12.69 -11.07 19.93
N ARG A 61 11.53 -11.04 19.25
CA ARG A 61 10.49 -10.06 19.52
C ARG A 61 9.94 -10.15 20.94
N MET A 62 9.79 -11.35 21.49
CA MET A 62 9.31 -11.56 22.87
C MET A 62 10.33 -11.07 23.88
N GLU A 63 11.61 -11.43 23.69
CA GLU A 63 12.72 -10.99 24.56
C GLU A 63 12.85 -9.46 24.59
N ARG A 64 12.70 -8.79 23.43
CA ARG A 64 12.68 -7.32 23.37
C ARG A 64 11.55 -6.72 24.19
N LEU A 65 10.35 -7.30 24.11
CA LEU A 65 9.17 -6.80 24.82
C LEU A 65 9.28 -7.01 26.34
N GLU A 66 9.93 -8.08 26.79
CA GLU A 66 10.18 -8.33 28.22
C GLU A 66 11.07 -7.25 28.86
N MET A 67 11.95 -6.61 28.07
CA MET A 67 12.81 -5.51 28.52
C MET A 67 12.14 -4.14 28.48
N MET A 68 10.90 -4.04 28.00
CA MET A 68 10.17 -2.77 27.85
C MET A 68 9.09 -2.60 28.92
N THR A 69 8.85 -1.35 29.30
CA THR A 69 7.70 -1.00 30.13
C THR A 69 6.42 -0.95 29.30
N THR A 70 5.26 -1.16 29.94
CA THR A 70 3.94 -1.03 29.30
C THR A 70 3.77 0.32 28.59
N ALA A 71 4.22 1.41 29.22
CA ALA A 71 4.12 2.76 28.64
C ALA A 71 4.94 2.90 27.34
N GLN A 72 6.13 2.31 27.28
CA GLN A 72 6.95 2.33 26.06
C GLN A 72 6.29 1.49 24.95
N ILE A 73 5.69 0.34 25.30
CA ILE A 73 4.95 -0.50 24.35
C ILE A 73 3.74 0.25 23.79
N GLU A 74 2.97 0.94 24.63
CA GLU A 74 1.82 1.75 24.21
C GLU A 74 2.23 2.92 23.32
N GLN A 75 3.35 3.57 23.63
CA GLN A 75 3.91 4.63 22.81
C GLN A 75 4.35 4.12 21.43
N GLU A 76 5.10 3.01 21.37
CA GLU A 76 5.48 2.36 20.10
C GLU A 76 4.24 1.95 19.30
N ASN A 77 3.24 1.35 19.94
CA ASN A 77 1.99 0.95 19.28
C ASN A 77 1.26 2.15 18.67
N THR A 78 1.18 3.27 19.40
CA THR A 78 0.55 4.50 18.92
C THR A 78 1.31 5.06 17.71
N GLN A 79 2.64 5.07 17.77
CA GLN A 79 3.48 5.51 16.67
C GLN A 79 3.29 4.63 15.43
N MET A 80 3.33 3.31 15.59
CA MET A 80 3.11 2.35 14.50
C MET A 80 1.73 2.51 13.86
N ILE A 81 0.67 2.73 14.65
CA ILE A 81 -0.67 2.99 14.11
C ILE A 81 -0.68 4.24 13.24
N ASN A 82 -0.04 5.32 13.69
CA ASN A 82 0.03 6.56 12.93
C ASN A 82 0.84 6.40 11.63
N ASP A 83 1.96 5.68 11.69
CA ASP A 83 2.80 5.45 10.52
C ASP A 83 2.09 4.57 9.48
N LEU A 84 1.44 3.49 9.93
CA LEU A 84 0.60 2.66 9.07
C LEU A 84 -0.55 3.45 8.47
N TYR A 85 -1.21 4.33 9.23
CA TYR A 85 -2.28 5.17 8.72
C TYR A 85 -1.81 6.09 7.59
N ARG A 86 -0.65 6.74 7.74
CA ARG A 86 -0.06 7.57 6.68
C ARG A 86 0.28 6.74 5.44
N LEU A 87 0.89 5.56 5.64
CA LEU A 87 1.22 4.66 4.54
C LEU A 87 -0.04 4.18 3.80
N LEU A 88 -1.11 3.84 4.52
CA LEU A 88 -2.40 3.46 3.95
C LEU A 88 -3.02 4.57 3.11
N LYS A 89 -2.90 5.84 3.55
CA LYS A 89 -3.35 7.00 2.75
C LYS A 89 -2.57 7.11 1.45
N LYS A 90 -1.24 7.11 1.50
CA LYS A 90 -0.38 7.16 0.30
C LYS A 90 -0.66 6.02 -0.66
N TYR A 91 -0.75 4.79 -0.14
CA TYR A 91 -1.11 3.61 -0.92
C TYR A 91 -2.45 3.79 -1.64
N THR A 92 -3.47 4.27 -0.92
CA THR A 92 -4.81 4.47 -1.48
C THR A 92 -4.82 5.57 -2.55
N GLY A 93 -4.10 6.68 -2.33
CA GLY A 93 -3.92 7.76 -3.30
C GLY A 93 -3.30 7.26 -4.61
N LEU A 94 -2.11 6.64 -4.51
CA LEU A 94 -1.43 6.04 -5.66
C LEU A 94 -2.28 4.99 -6.38
N ARG A 95 -3.00 4.13 -5.66
CA ARG A 95 -3.88 3.12 -6.26
C ARG A 95 -5.01 3.76 -7.07
N ASN A 96 -5.59 4.87 -6.59
CA ASN A 96 -6.62 5.60 -7.31
C ASN A 96 -6.06 6.24 -8.58
N LEU A 97 -4.89 6.89 -8.51
CA LEU A 97 -4.21 7.46 -9.68
C LEU A 97 -3.96 6.40 -10.76
N ILE A 98 -3.44 5.23 -10.38
CA ILE A 98 -3.20 4.12 -11.31
C ILE A 98 -4.52 3.65 -11.95
N ARG A 99 -5.59 3.56 -11.17
CA ARG A 99 -6.90 3.12 -11.66
C ARG A 99 -7.46 4.11 -12.68
N GLU A 100 -7.39 5.40 -12.39
CA GLU A 100 -7.88 6.48 -13.23
C GLU A 100 -7.06 6.57 -14.52
N LEU A 101 -5.73 6.57 -14.41
CA LEU A 101 -4.82 6.50 -15.56
C LEU A 101 -5.12 5.32 -16.48
N LYS A 102 -5.32 4.12 -15.91
CA LYS A 102 -5.65 2.93 -16.69
C LYS A 102 -6.97 3.07 -17.45
N SER A 103 -7.96 3.68 -16.80
CA SER A 103 -9.26 3.97 -17.40
C SER A 103 -9.14 4.98 -18.54
N GLU A 104 -8.47 6.10 -18.31
CA GLU A 104 -8.24 7.16 -19.31
C GLU A 104 -7.40 6.69 -20.48
N TYR A 105 -6.34 5.92 -20.21
CA TYR A 105 -5.54 5.26 -21.23
C TYR A 105 -6.40 4.31 -22.08
N GLY A 106 -7.26 3.51 -21.45
CA GLY A 106 -8.22 2.65 -22.13
C GLY A 106 -9.16 3.45 -23.06
N ASN A 107 -9.75 4.53 -22.54
CA ASN A 107 -10.65 5.41 -23.28
C ASN A 107 -9.95 6.13 -24.43
N SER A 108 -8.67 6.50 -24.28
CA SER A 108 -7.89 7.17 -25.32
C SER A 108 -7.76 6.34 -26.60
N LYS A 109 -7.93 5.00 -26.51
CA LYS A 109 -7.77 4.07 -27.65
C LYS A 109 -8.78 4.28 -28.77
N ILE A 110 -9.90 4.95 -28.50
CA ILE A 110 -10.91 5.27 -29.52
C ILE A 110 -10.44 6.37 -30.49
N TYR A 111 -9.46 7.19 -30.09
CA TYR A 111 -9.02 8.34 -30.86
C TYR A 111 -7.87 8.00 -31.83
N PRO A 112 -7.81 8.66 -33.01
CA PRO A 112 -6.67 8.57 -33.92
C PRO A 112 -5.35 9.02 -33.29
N ILE A 113 -4.22 8.63 -33.90
CA ILE A 113 -2.89 8.77 -33.30
C ILE A 113 -2.52 10.20 -32.87
N PHE A 114 -2.89 11.22 -33.66
CA PHE A 114 -2.54 12.61 -33.39
C PHE A 114 -3.24 13.19 -32.14
N PRO A 115 -4.59 13.22 -32.05
CA PRO A 115 -5.26 13.68 -30.84
C PRO A 115 -4.94 12.79 -29.63
N ARG A 116 -4.79 11.48 -29.86
CA ARG A 116 -4.44 10.53 -28.81
C ARG A 116 -3.08 10.83 -28.19
N TYR A 117 -2.08 11.21 -28.99
CA TYR A 117 -0.76 11.58 -28.47
C TYR A 117 -0.82 12.74 -27.48
N THR A 118 -1.60 13.78 -27.79
CA THR A 118 -1.81 14.91 -26.88
C THR A 118 -2.43 14.46 -25.57
N MET A 119 -3.49 13.63 -25.62
CA MET A 119 -4.13 13.09 -24.41
C MET A 119 -3.15 12.26 -23.56
N LEU A 120 -2.36 11.39 -24.20
CA LEU A 120 -1.36 10.57 -23.49
C LEU A 120 -0.29 11.43 -22.82
N LYS A 121 0.17 12.49 -23.50
CA LYS A 121 1.14 13.43 -22.96
C LYS A 121 0.58 14.17 -21.75
N ASP A 122 -0.69 14.58 -21.81
CA ASP A 122 -1.31 15.32 -20.72
C ASP A 122 -1.59 14.41 -19.52
N MET A 123 -2.07 13.18 -19.71
CA MET A 123 -2.18 12.17 -18.64
C MET A 123 -0.86 11.97 -17.86
N ILE A 124 0.27 11.88 -18.58
CA ILE A 124 1.59 11.74 -17.95
C ILE A 124 1.93 12.98 -17.11
N LYS A 125 1.70 14.17 -17.66
CA LYS A 125 1.95 15.41 -16.91
C LYS A 125 1.06 15.50 -15.67
N ASP A 126 -0.22 15.17 -15.79
CA ASP A 126 -1.18 15.31 -14.70
C ASP A 126 -0.76 14.45 -13.51
N ILE A 127 -0.34 13.20 -13.75
CA ILE A 127 0.22 12.34 -12.70
C ILE A 127 1.50 12.91 -12.09
N MET A 128 2.40 13.42 -12.94
CA MET A 128 3.68 13.96 -12.47
C MET A 128 3.51 15.20 -11.58
N HIS A 129 2.35 15.86 -11.61
CA HIS A 129 2.05 17.01 -10.75
C HIS A 129 0.99 16.67 -9.68
N ASP A 130 0.51 15.43 -9.63
CA ASP A 130 -0.51 15.03 -8.67
C ASP A 130 0.06 15.00 -7.24
N PRO A 131 -0.60 15.64 -6.25
CA PRO A 131 -0.12 15.67 -4.88
C PRO A 131 0.16 14.29 -4.26
N ASP A 132 -0.69 13.30 -4.53
CA ASP A 132 -0.55 11.95 -3.96
C ASP A 132 0.67 11.22 -4.55
N TYR A 133 1.02 11.52 -5.81
CA TYR A 133 2.24 11.03 -6.44
C TYR A 133 3.48 11.78 -5.93
N MET A 134 3.40 13.10 -5.86
CA MET A 134 4.51 13.97 -5.42
C MET A 134 4.91 13.74 -3.97
N GLU A 135 3.95 13.50 -3.07
CA GLU A 135 4.20 13.15 -1.67
C GLU A 135 5.12 11.93 -1.55
N VAL A 136 4.89 10.91 -2.40
CA VAL A 136 5.68 9.68 -2.38
C VAL A 136 7.05 9.88 -3.04
N CYS A 137 7.13 10.65 -4.13
CA CYS A 137 8.40 10.89 -4.81
C CYS A 137 9.38 11.73 -3.98
N HIS A 138 8.90 12.69 -3.20
CA HIS A 138 9.76 13.54 -2.37
C HIS A 138 10.37 12.79 -1.17
N GLU A 139 9.75 11.70 -0.70
CA GLU A 139 10.30 10.88 0.40
C GLU A 139 11.50 10.03 -0.01
N VAL A 140 11.70 9.77 -1.31
CA VAL A 140 12.82 8.96 -1.82
C VAL A 140 14.08 9.81 -2.09
N ILE A 141 13.93 11.15 -2.09
CA ILE A 141 15.00 12.11 -2.37
C ILE A 141 15.58 12.73 -1.07
N ALA A 142 14.93 12.52 0.08
CA ALA A 142 15.38 12.96 1.40
C ALA A 142 16.12 11.83 2.14
#